data_AF-A0A4Q5YWE8-F1
#
_entry.id   AF-A0A4Q5YWE8-F1
#
_cell.length_a   1.000
_cell.length_b   1.000
_cell.length_c   1.000
_cell.angle_alpha   90.00
_cell.angle_beta   90.00
_cell.angle_gamma   90.00
#
_symmetry.space_group_name_H-M   'P 1'
#
loop_
_entity.id
_entity.type
_entity.pdbx_description
1 polymer ?
#
loop_
_entity_poly.entity_id
_entity_poly.type
_entity_poly.pdbx_seq_one_letter_code
_entity_poly.pdbx_strand_id
1 'polypeptide(L)'
;LNSWMSLDDFKYIFFWEYLHRLLGRLLGLLFLVPFVVFLVQKRFTPQLAWPLFGLFLLGGFQGLLGWWMVSSGLTELTSVSQYRLSAHLTAASLLFVALVYVPRSIEPGRVVGQVKPFHLWSAGVLLALIILQIAAGAFVAGLDAGMGYNTWPLMDGAIIPNGLGVMQPLWRNLFENALVSLFLSIYGSITSSSSFNFSV
;
A
#
# COMPACT_ATOMS: atom_id res chain seq x y z
N LEU A 1 27.72 2.75 -13.05
CA LEU A 1 26.48 2.72 -12.24
C LEU A 1 26.87 2.44 -10.79
N ASN A 2 26.38 3.22 -9.82
CA ASN A 2 26.62 3.10 -8.37
C ASN A 2 28.06 3.31 -7.85
N SER A 3 28.89 4.10 -8.54
CA SER A 3 30.27 4.42 -8.08
C SER A 3 30.36 5.21 -6.77
N TRP A 4 29.21 5.66 -6.24
CA TRP A 4 29.07 6.38 -4.98
C TRP A 4 28.81 5.46 -3.78
N MET A 5 28.46 4.19 -4.00
CA MET A 5 28.03 3.27 -2.94
C MET A 5 29.21 2.49 -2.37
N SER A 6 29.44 2.61 -1.06
CA SER A 6 30.42 1.78 -0.36
C SER A 6 29.88 0.35 -0.13
N LEU A 7 30.76 -0.57 0.26
CA LEU A 7 30.37 -1.94 0.59
C LEU A 7 29.46 -2.01 1.83
N ASP A 8 29.60 -1.07 2.76
CA ASP A 8 28.74 -1.01 3.95
C ASP A 8 27.35 -0.46 3.61
N ASP A 9 27.25 0.52 2.70
CA ASP A 9 25.97 1.00 2.18
C ASP A 9 25.20 -0.13 1.47
N PHE A 10 25.90 -0.93 0.67
CA PHE A 10 25.31 -2.10 0.01
C PHE A 10 24.79 -3.12 1.03
N LYS A 11 25.60 -3.49 2.04
CA LYS A 11 25.21 -4.45 3.07
C LYS A 11 23.96 -3.99 3.82
N TYR A 12 23.86 -2.70 4.13
CA TYR A 12 22.71 -2.14 4.83
C TYR A 12 21.42 -2.31 4.02
N ILE A 13 21.43 -1.90 2.74
CA ILE A 13 20.26 -2.02 1.85
C ILE A 13 19.92 -3.51 1.63
N PHE A 14 20.93 -4.32 1.32
CA PHE A 14 20.76 -5.75 1.07
C PHE A 14 20.19 -6.49 2.28
N PHE A 15 20.63 -6.16 3.50
CA PHE A 15 20.15 -6.79 4.73
C PHE A 15 18.64 -6.63 4.89
N TRP A 16 18.12 -5.40 4.73
CA TRP A 16 16.69 -5.13 4.85
C TRP A 16 15.89 -5.80 3.74
N GLU A 17 16.40 -5.80 2.51
CA GLU A 17 15.77 -6.45 1.36
C GLU A 17 15.70 -7.97 1.53
N TYR A 18 16.80 -8.58 1.99
CA TYR A 18 16.87 -10.00 2.31
C TYR A 18 15.94 -10.36 3.47
N LEU A 19 15.97 -9.59 4.55
CA LEU A 19 15.16 -9.83 5.74
C LEU A 19 13.66 -9.74 5.39
N HIS A 20 13.24 -8.72 4.66
CA HIS A 20 11.85 -8.57 4.21
C HIS A 20 11.38 -9.77 3.39
N ARG A 21 12.19 -10.24 2.43
CA ARG A 21 11.90 -11.46 1.66
C ARG A 21 11.86 -12.73 2.51
N LEU A 22 12.75 -12.84 3.48
CA LEU A 22 12.77 -13.97 4.41
C LEU A 22 11.49 -14.00 5.24
N LEU A 23 11.11 -12.86 5.82
CA LEU A 23 9.87 -12.72 6.60
C LEU A 23 8.63 -13.06 5.76
N GLY A 24 8.54 -12.57 4.52
CA GLY A 24 7.44 -12.90 3.63
C GLY A 24 7.30 -14.42 3.38
N ARG A 25 8.42 -15.11 3.13
CA ARG A 25 8.45 -16.57 2.94
C ARG A 25 8.06 -17.32 4.22
N LEU A 26 8.59 -16.90 5.36
CA LEU A 26 8.27 -17.51 6.67
C LEU A 26 6.79 -17.34 7.01
N LEU A 27 6.22 -16.16 6.83
CA LEU A 27 4.79 -15.92 7.04
C LEU A 27 3.93 -16.76 6.09
N GLY A 28 4.33 -16.87 4.83
CA GLY A 28 3.67 -17.74 3.85
C GLY A 28 3.64 -19.20 4.32
N LEU A 29 4.75 -19.74 4.80
CA LEU A 29 4.83 -21.11 5.33
C LEU A 29 4.02 -21.28 6.63
N LEU A 30 4.13 -20.33 7.56
CA LEU A 30 3.40 -20.34 8.83
C LEU A 30 1.89 -20.27 8.64
N PHE A 31 1.42 -19.66 7.55
CA PHE A 31 0.00 -19.68 7.19
C PHE A 31 -0.38 -20.96 6.43
N LEU A 32 0.38 -21.32 5.38
CA LEU A 32 0.06 -22.41 4.47
C LEU A 32 0.04 -23.77 5.16
N VAL A 33 1.05 -24.05 6.00
CA VAL A 33 1.18 -25.38 6.63
C VAL A 33 -0.01 -25.69 7.55
N PRO A 34 -0.35 -24.84 8.55
CA PRO A 34 -1.55 -25.08 9.37
C PRO A 34 -2.84 -25.08 8.56
N PHE A 35 -2.97 -24.19 7.56
CA PHE A 35 -4.15 -24.14 6.69
C PHE A 35 -4.38 -25.48 5.98
N VAL A 36 -3.35 -26.04 5.33
CA VAL A 36 -3.46 -27.33 4.63
C VAL A 36 -3.71 -28.47 5.62
N VAL A 37 -2.99 -28.52 6.74
CA VAL A 37 -3.16 -29.57 7.76
C VAL A 37 -4.60 -29.58 8.29
N PHE A 38 -5.15 -28.41 8.67
CA PHE A 38 -6.51 -28.31 9.18
C PHE A 38 -7.58 -28.54 8.11
N LEU A 39 -7.29 -28.20 6.85
CA LEU A 39 -8.16 -28.50 5.72
C LEU A 39 -8.28 -30.02 5.49
N VAL A 40 -7.14 -30.74 5.44
CA VAL A 40 -7.11 -32.20 5.25
C VAL A 40 -7.74 -32.93 6.44
N GLN A 41 -7.51 -32.45 7.66
CA GLN A 41 -8.14 -32.97 8.87
C GLN A 41 -9.62 -32.59 9.00
N LYS A 42 -10.19 -31.83 8.04
CA LYS A 42 -11.58 -31.35 8.05
C LYS A 42 -11.95 -30.60 9.34
N ARG A 43 -11.01 -29.83 9.89
CA ARG A 43 -11.21 -29.05 11.12
C ARG A 43 -11.88 -27.69 10.90
N PHE A 44 -12.02 -27.26 9.64
CA PHE A 44 -12.68 -26.00 9.31
C PHE A 44 -14.18 -26.16 9.12
N THR A 45 -14.94 -25.24 9.71
CA THR A 45 -16.30 -24.96 9.25
C THR A 45 -16.24 -24.17 7.94
N PRO A 46 -17.22 -24.30 7.03
CA PRO A 46 -17.25 -23.51 5.79
C PRO A 46 -17.14 -21.99 6.01
N GLN A 47 -17.70 -21.50 7.13
CA GLN A 47 -17.68 -20.09 7.54
C GLN A 47 -16.26 -19.57 7.85
N LEU A 48 -15.35 -20.46 8.26
CA LEU A 48 -13.94 -20.12 8.50
C LEU A 48 -13.04 -20.49 7.31
N ALA A 49 -13.36 -21.59 6.61
CA ALA A 49 -12.57 -22.07 5.49
C ALA A 49 -12.50 -21.06 4.33
N TRP A 50 -13.65 -20.47 3.95
CA TRP A 50 -13.70 -19.54 2.81
C TRP A 50 -12.93 -18.24 3.08
N PRO A 51 -13.08 -17.56 4.24
CA PRO A 51 -12.25 -16.41 4.56
C PRO A 51 -10.75 -16.72 4.60
N LEU A 52 -10.35 -17.84 5.20
CA LEU A 52 -8.93 -18.24 5.24
C LEU A 52 -8.38 -18.55 3.85
N PHE A 53 -9.19 -19.17 2.98
CA PHE A 53 -8.82 -19.38 1.58
C PHE A 53 -8.68 -18.05 0.82
N GLY A 54 -9.56 -17.08 1.07
CA GLY A 54 -9.43 -15.73 0.53
C GLY A 54 -8.12 -15.05 0.97
N LEU A 55 -7.78 -15.14 2.26
CA LEU A 55 -6.51 -14.64 2.79
C LEU A 55 -5.29 -15.34 2.18
N PHE A 56 -5.39 -16.65 1.95
CA PHE A 56 -4.35 -17.41 1.25
C PHE A 56 -4.10 -16.86 -0.16
N LEU A 57 -5.17 -16.65 -0.94
CA LEU A 57 -5.07 -16.12 -2.29
C LEU A 57 -4.52 -14.69 -2.31
N LEU A 58 -4.98 -13.83 -1.40
CA LEU A 58 -4.47 -12.46 -1.28
C LEU A 58 -2.99 -12.42 -0.87
N GLY A 59 -2.58 -13.29 0.07
CA GLY A 59 -1.18 -13.44 0.47
C GLY A 59 -0.29 -13.98 -0.67
N GLY A 60 -0.78 -14.97 -1.42
CA GLY A 60 -0.09 -15.48 -2.61
C GLY A 60 0.04 -14.40 -3.69
N PHE A 61 -1.04 -13.65 -3.95
CA PHE A 61 -1.02 -12.51 -4.88
C PHE A 61 -0.04 -11.42 -4.43
N GLN A 62 0.08 -11.16 -3.13
CA GLN A 62 1.10 -10.28 -2.58
C GLN A 62 2.52 -10.75 -2.87
N GLY A 63 2.80 -12.05 -2.69
CA GLY A 63 4.09 -12.64 -3.08
C GLY A 63 4.38 -12.50 -4.58
N LEU A 64 3.37 -12.72 -5.43
CA LEU A 64 3.48 -12.52 -6.88
C LEU A 64 3.80 -11.07 -7.25
N LEU A 65 3.12 -10.10 -6.62
CA LEU A 65 3.41 -8.67 -6.83
C LEU A 65 4.81 -8.30 -6.35
N GLY A 66 5.28 -8.85 -5.23
CA GLY A 66 6.64 -8.62 -4.73
C GLY A 66 7.71 -9.19 -5.67
N TRP A 67 7.47 -10.37 -6.26
CA TRP A 67 8.33 -10.90 -7.32
C TRP A 67 8.28 -10.01 -8.57
N TRP A 68 7.09 -9.58 -8.99
CA TRP A 68 6.92 -8.69 -10.14
C TRP A 68 7.66 -7.36 -9.95
N MET A 69 7.65 -6.77 -8.75
CA MET A 69 8.41 -5.54 -8.45
C MET A 69 9.89 -5.64 -8.80
N VAL A 70 10.53 -6.79 -8.55
CA VAL A 70 11.97 -6.97 -8.74
C VAL A 70 12.31 -7.60 -10.10
N SER A 71 11.36 -8.32 -10.72
CA SER A 71 11.57 -9.08 -11.95
C SER A 71 12.04 -8.28 -13.18
N SER A 72 11.74 -6.97 -13.28
CA SER A 72 12.23 -6.14 -14.41
C SER A 72 13.60 -5.52 -14.21
N GLY A 73 14.17 -5.61 -13.01
CA GLY A 73 15.48 -5.04 -12.70
C GLY A 73 16.64 -5.77 -13.40
N LEU A 74 16.36 -6.91 -14.06
CA LEU A 74 17.36 -7.81 -14.60
C LEU A 74 17.61 -7.67 -16.11
N THR A 75 16.83 -6.84 -16.84
CA THR A 75 16.99 -6.71 -18.30
C THR A 75 16.88 -5.29 -18.88
N GLU A 76 16.08 -4.36 -18.32
CA GLU A 76 15.84 -3.05 -19.01
C GLU A 76 15.76 -1.79 -18.13
N LEU A 77 15.51 -1.88 -16.81
CA LEU A 77 15.37 -0.71 -15.93
C LEU A 77 16.19 -0.86 -14.64
N THR A 78 16.96 0.16 -14.26
CA THR A 78 17.80 0.17 -13.04
C THR A 78 17.03 0.57 -11.77
N SER A 79 15.74 0.87 -11.86
CA SER A 79 14.86 1.24 -10.74
C SER A 79 13.50 0.54 -10.82
N VAL A 80 12.85 0.38 -9.66
CA VAL A 80 11.50 -0.19 -9.56
C VAL A 80 10.49 0.85 -10.02
N SER A 81 9.67 0.51 -11.02
CA SER A 81 8.62 1.41 -11.49
C SER A 81 7.61 1.75 -10.38
N GLN A 82 7.20 3.02 -10.32
CA GLN A 82 6.16 3.55 -9.44
C GLN A 82 4.85 2.74 -9.49
N TYR A 83 4.51 2.21 -10.66
CA TYR A 83 3.32 1.36 -10.83
C TYR A 83 3.42 0.06 -10.04
N ARG A 84 4.61 -0.55 -10.00
CA ARG A 84 4.85 -1.81 -9.28
C ARG A 84 4.83 -1.58 -7.77
N LEU A 85 5.50 -0.50 -7.33
CA LEU A 85 5.52 -0.09 -5.93
C LEU A 85 4.11 0.23 -5.41
N SER A 86 3.35 1.04 -6.15
CA SER A 86 1.98 1.41 -5.77
C SER A 86 1.03 0.22 -5.76
N ALA A 87 1.09 -0.66 -6.78
CA ALA A 87 0.29 -1.88 -6.81
C ALA A 87 0.57 -2.80 -5.63
N HIS A 88 1.85 -3.04 -5.32
CA HIS A 88 2.24 -3.92 -4.21
C HIS A 88 1.79 -3.36 -2.86
N LEU A 89 2.07 -2.08 -2.57
CA LEU A 89 1.70 -1.45 -1.31
C LEU A 89 0.18 -1.34 -1.13
N THR A 90 -0.55 -1.03 -2.21
CA THR A 90 -2.03 -0.98 -2.17
C THR A 90 -2.61 -2.35 -1.85
N ALA A 91 -2.16 -3.41 -2.54
CA ALA A 91 -2.64 -4.75 -2.27
C ALA A 91 -2.17 -5.29 -0.90
N ALA A 92 -1.02 -4.83 -0.37
CA ALA A 92 -0.58 -5.14 0.98
C ALA A 92 -1.52 -4.51 2.03
N SER A 93 -1.95 -3.27 1.77
CA SER A 93 -2.92 -2.55 2.61
C SER A 93 -4.28 -3.22 2.62
N LEU A 94 -4.76 -3.68 1.44
CA LEU A 94 -6.00 -4.46 1.33
C LEU A 94 -5.90 -5.81 2.06
N LEU A 95 -4.78 -6.52 1.94
CA LEU A 95 -4.54 -7.74 2.69
C LEU A 95 -4.52 -7.47 4.21
N PHE A 96 -3.90 -6.38 4.65
CA PHE A 96 -3.90 -5.99 6.08
C PHE A 96 -5.32 -5.74 6.59
N VAL A 97 -6.15 -4.99 5.84
CA VAL A 97 -7.56 -4.79 6.17
C VAL A 97 -8.29 -6.13 6.26
N ALA A 98 -8.08 -7.04 5.30
CA ALA A 98 -8.68 -8.36 5.30
C ALA A 98 -8.25 -9.20 6.52
N LEU A 99 -6.97 -9.17 6.90
CA LEU A 99 -6.43 -9.86 8.08
C LEU A 99 -7.06 -9.38 9.38
N VAL A 100 -7.46 -8.11 9.47
CA VAL A 100 -8.20 -7.57 10.61
C VAL A 100 -9.69 -7.87 10.51
N TYR A 101 -10.27 -7.75 9.32
CA TYR A 101 -11.71 -7.92 9.09
C TYR A 101 -12.19 -9.35 9.33
N VAL A 102 -11.49 -10.35 8.77
CA VAL A 102 -11.88 -11.76 8.86
C VAL A 102 -12.10 -12.24 10.30
N PRO A 103 -11.13 -12.12 11.23
CA PRO A 103 -11.34 -12.57 12.61
C PRO A 103 -12.45 -11.78 13.32
N ARG A 104 -12.56 -10.47 13.07
CA ARG A 104 -13.62 -9.62 13.66
C ARG A 104 -15.02 -9.94 13.13
N SER A 105 -15.13 -10.49 11.92
CA SER A 105 -16.41 -10.92 11.35
C SER A 105 -16.92 -12.23 11.96
N ILE A 106 -16.00 -13.09 12.43
CA ILE A 106 -16.30 -14.39 13.02
C ILE A 106 -16.60 -14.25 14.52
N GLU A 107 -15.87 -13.40 15.22
CA GLU A 107 -16.07 -13.13 16.65
C GLU A 107 -16.31 -11.63 16.85
N PRO A 108 -17.55 -11.14 16.60
CA PRO A 108 -17.88 -9.73 16.75
C PRO A 108 -17.66 -9.31 18.20
N GLY A 109 -16.74 -8.37 18.42
CA GLY A 109 -16.54 -7.75 19.72
C GLY A 109 -17.79 -7.00 20.19
N ARG A 110 -17.89 -6.76 21.51
CA ARG A 110 -18.98 -5.96 22.07
C ARG A 110 -18.91 -4.53 21.55
N VAL A 111 -19.91 -4.12 20.79
CA VAL A 111 -20.06 -2.73 20.36
C VAL A 111 -20.66 -1.92 21.50
N VAL A 112 -20.01 -0.83 21.89
CA VAL A 112 -20.54 0.12 22.87
C VAL A 112 -21.27 1.22 22.11
N GLY A 113 -22.58 1.35 22.32
CA GLY A 113 -23.43 2.35 21.68
C GLY A 113 -24.18 1.85 20.44
N GLN A 114 -24.90 2.77 19.79
CA GLN A 114 -25.70 2.47 18.59
C GLN A 114 -24.93 2.82 17.32
N VAL A 115 -24.79 1.84 16.42
CA VAL A 115 -24.19 2.06 15.09
C VAL A 115 -25.29 2.42 14.09
N LYS A 116 -25.22 3.64 13.54
CA LYS A 116 -26.13 4.13 12.50
C LYS A 116 -25.53 3.86 11.11
N PRO A 117 -26.36 3.76 10.04
CA PRO A 117 -25.88 3.58 8.67
C PRO A 117 -24.85 4.64 8.24
N PHE A 118 -25.01 5.88 8.71
CA PHE A 118 -24.05 6.96 8.45
C PHE A 118 -22.65 6.66 8.97
N HIS A 119 -22.50 6.03 10.15
CA HIS A 119 -21.19 5.68 10.71
C HIS A 119 -20.48 4.61 9.87
N LEU A 120 -21.22 3.65 9.32
CA LEU A 120 -20.68 2.62 8.45
C LEU A 120 -20.24 3.21 7.10
N TRP A 121 -21.07 4.11 6.55
CA TRP A 121 -20.75 4.80 5.31
C TRP A 121 -19.51 5.70 5.47
N SER A 122 -19.45 6.52 6.52
CA SER A 122 -18.32 7.42 6.75
C SER A 122 -17.03 6.66 7.04
N ALA A 123 -17.08 5.56 7.80
CA ALA A 123 -15.93 4.69 8.02
C ALA A 123 -15.45 4.03 6.71
N GLY A 124 -16.37 3.60 5.85
CA GLY A 124 -16.03 3.05 4.53
C GLY A 124 -15.37 4.07 3.61
N VAL A 125 -15.90 5.31 3.57
CA VAL A 125 -15.30 6.42 2.81
C VAL A 125 -13.92 6.75 3.35
N LEU A 126 -13.76 6.89 4.66
CA LEU A 126 -12.48 7.19 5.29
C LEU A 126 -11.44 6.11 4.99
N LEU A 127 -11.82 4.83 5.07
CA LEU A 127 -10.94 3.71 4.72
C LEU A 127 -10.50 3.77 3.26
N ALA A 128 -11.43 4.04 2.34
CA ALA A 128 -11.12 4.20 0.92
C ALA A 128 -10.15 5.37 0.68
N LEU A 129 -10.37 6.52 1.32
CA LEU A 129 -9.48 7.67 1.25
C LEU A 129 -8.07 7.35 1.78
N ILE A 130 -7.96 6.61 2.88
CA ILE A 130 -6.66 6.18 3.42
C ILE A 130 -5.93 5.26 2.44
N ILE A 131 -6.62 4.29 1.84
CA ILE A 131 -6.01 3.39 0.85
C ILE A 131 -5.56 4.17 -0.39
N LEU A 132 -6.38 5.10 -0.87
CA LEU A 132 -6.02 5.99 -1.99
C LEU A 132 -4.81 6.88 -1.63
N GLN A 133 -4.74 7.38 -0.41
CA GLN A 133 -3.59 8.17 0.08
C GLN A 133 -2.31 7.34 0.11
N ILE A 134 -2.38 6.09 0.59
CA ILE A 134 -1.24 5.17 0.60
C ILE A 134 -0.77 4.89 -0.84
N ALA A 135 -1.71 4.63 -1.76
CA ALA A 135 -1.41 4.41 -3.17
C ALA A 135 -0.75 5.64 -3.82
N ALA A 136 -1.26 6.84 -3.54
CA ALA A 136 -0.69 8.11 -4.01
C ALA A 136 0.72 8.36 -3.43
N GLY A 137 0.92 8.08 -2.14
CA GLY A 137 2.24 8.15 -1.50
C GLY A 137 3.26 7.21 -2.15
N ALA A 138 2.84 6.01 -2.57
CA ALA A 138 3.70 5.10 -3.31
C ALA A 138 4.08 5.61 -4.72
N PHE A 139 3.18 6.33 -5.40
CA PHE A 139 3.52 7.01 -6.65
C PHE A 139 4.55 8.11 -6.44
N VAL A 140 4.39 8.93 -5.39
CA VAL A 140 5.36 9.98 -5.02
C VAL A 140 6.74 9.39 -4.75
N ALA A 141 6.79 8.30 -3.97
CA ALA A 141 8.05 7.60 -3.67
C ALA A 141 8.68 6.98 -4.91
N GLY A 142 7.89 6.37 -5.80
CA GLY A 142 8.40 5.75 -7.03
C GLY A 142 8.82 6.74 -8.12
N LEU A 143 8.32 7.98 -8.08
CA LEU A 143 8.69 9.05 -9.01
C LEU A 143 9.81 9.95 -8.46
N ASP A 144 10.37 9.65 -7.28
CA ASP A 144 11.34 10.49 -6.57
C ASP A 144 10.88 11.96 -6.38
N ALA A 145 9.55 12.18 -6.40
CA ALA A 145 8.97 13.52 -6.41
C ALA A 145 9.30 14.33 -5.15
N GLY A 146 9.54 13.64 -4.03
CA GLY A 146 9.95 14.25 -2.76
C GLY A 146 11.36 14.84 -2.77
N MET A 147 12.23 14.46 -3.72
CA MET A 147 13.55 15.09 -3.88
C MET A 147 13.49 16.35 -4.74
N GLY A 148 12.56 16.43 -5.70
CA GLY A 148 12.43 17.57 -6.61
C GLY A 148 11.62 18.74 -6.05
N TYR A 149 10.65 18.46 -5.15
CA TYR A 149 9.71 19.46 -4.63
C TYR A 149 9.61 19.35 -3.10
N ASN A 150 10.65 19.77 -2.40
CA ASN A 150 10.85 19.54 -0.96
C ASN A 150 10.46 20.73 -0.05
N THR A 151 9.78 21.74 -0.58
CA THR A 151 9.31 22.91 0.18
C THR A 151 7.85 22.76 0.61
N TRP A 152 7.49 23.34 1.77
CA TRP A 152 6.11 23.39 2.29
C TRP A 152 5.85 24.73 2.98
N PRO A 153 4.65 25.35 2.84
CA PRO A 153 3.46 24.89 2.11
C PRO A 153 3.53 25.09 0.58
N LEU A 154 4.54 25.81 0.10
CA LEU A 154 4.75 26.07 -1.32
C LEU A 154 5.49 24.90 -1.97
N MET A 155 5.01 24.41 -3.10
CA MET A 155 5.73 23.46 -3.96
C MET A 155 6.27 24.24 -5.17
N ASP A 156 7.59 24.26 -5.37
CA ASP A 156 8.24 25.07 -6.43
C ASP A 156 7.91 26.58 -6.33
N GLY A 157 7.85 27.11 -5.11
CA GLY A 157 7.56 28.52 -4.86
C GLY A 157 6.09 28.93 -4.99
N ALA A 158 5.17 28.00 -5.32
CA ALA A 158 3.73 28.28 -5.44
C ALA A 158 2.86 27.26 -4.67
N ILE A 159 1.66 27.67 -4.27
CA ILE A 159 0.67 26.76 -3.65
C ILE A 159 0.15 25.77 -4.72
N ILE A 160 -0.11 26.27 -5.92
CA ILE A 160 -0.41 25.47 -7.12
C ILE A 160 0.77 25.66 -8.06
N PRO A 161 1.65 24.66 -8.22
CA PRO A 161 2.83 24.81 -9.05
C PRO A 161 2.44 24.80 -10.53
N ASN A 162 3.19 25.54 -11.33
CA ASN A 162 3.04 25.48 -12.78
C ASN A 162 3.52 24.12 -13.28
N GLY A 163 2.80 23.52 -14.23
CA GLY A 163 3.23 22.27 -14.86
C GLY A 163 2.40 21.02 -14.54
N LEU A 164 1.28 21.15 -13.81
CA LEU A 164 0.36 20.05 -13.48
C LEU A 164 -0.25 19.35 -14.71
N GLY A 165 -0.27 19.99 -15.89
CA GLY A 165 -0.90 19.49 -17.12
C GLY A 165 0.03 19.32 -18.32
N VAL A 166 1.35 19.20 -18.09
CA VAL A 166 2.36 19.25 -19.16
C VAL A 166 2.39 17.96 -20.00
N MET A 167 2.04 16.82 -19.41
CA MET A 167 2.01 15.55 -20.14
C MET A 167 0.70 15.39 -20.93
N GLN A 168 0.80 14.87 -22.16
CA GLN A 168 -0.34 14.51 -23.00
C GLN A 168 -0.39 12.99 -23.21
N PRO A 169 -1.56 12.35 -23.14
CA PRO A 169 -2.87 12.90 -22.75
C PRO A 169 -2.95 13.28 -21.26
N LEU A 170 -3.83 14.23 -20.91
CA LEU A 170 -3.88 14.86 -19.58
C LEU A 170 -3.93 13.87 -18.40
N TRP A 171 -4.59 12.72 -18.57
CA TRP A 171 -4.71 11.68 -17.54
C TRP A 171 -3.36 11.09 -17.12
N ARG A 172 -2.34 11.13 -17.99
CA ARG A 172 -0.99 10.67 -17.64
C ARG A 172 -0.37 11.50 -16.53
N ASN A 173 -0.72 12.78 -16.42
CA ASN A 173 -0.20 13.60 -15.32
C ASN A 173 -0.60 13.04 -13.93
N LEU A 174 -1.73 12.34 -13.81
CA LEU A 174 -2.12 11.73 -12.53
C LEU A 174 -1.18 10.58 -12.09
N PHE A 175 -0.56 9.88 -13.04
CA PHE A 175 0.20 8.66 -12.80
C PHE A 175 1.71 8.80 -13.07
N GLU A 176 2.11 9.79 -13.88
CA GLU A 176 3.45 9.95 -14.43
C GLU A 176 4.08 11.31 -14.11
N ASN A 177 3.29 12.30 -13.67
CA ASN A 177 3.80 13.61 -13.29
C ASN A 177 4.04 13.69 -11.76
N ALA A 178 5.32 13.67 -11.39
CA ALA A 178 5.80 13.75 -10.01
C ALA A 178 5.17 14.91 -9.20
N LEU A 179 5.00 16.07 -9.85
CA LEU A 179 4.45 17.28 -9.23
C LEU A 179 2.96 17.09 -8.90
N VAL A 180 2.18 16.50 -9.82
CA VAL A 180 0.77 16.16 -9.57
C VAL A 180 0.63 15.11 -8.48
N SER A 181 1.44 14.04 -8.52
CA SER A 181 1.38 13.00 -7.50
C SER A 181 1.68 13.55 -6.10
N LEU A 182 2.67 14.45 -5.97
CA LEU A 182 3.01 15.07 -4.70
C LEU A 182 1.96 16.08 -4.24
N PHE A 183 1.42 16.90 -5.15
CA PHE A 183 0.34 17.84 -4.85
C PHE A 183 -0.90 17.10 -4.33
N LEU A 184 -1.33 16.03 -5.02
CA LEU A 184 -2.45 15.21 -4.58
C LEU A 184 -2.18 14.55 -3.22
N SER A 185 -0.96 14.09 -2.97
CA SER A 185 -0.58 13.49 -1.68
C SER A 185 -0.64 14.51 -0.52
N ILE A 186 -0.02 15.68 -0.68
CA ILE A 186 0.03 16.72 0.37
C ILE A 186 -1.36 17.31 0.61
N TYR A 187 -2.08 17.73 -0.43
CA TYR A 187 -3.35 18.43 -0.27
C TYR A 187 -4.54 17.47 -0.03
N GLY A 188 -4.45 16.23 -0.51
CA GLY A 188 -5.37 15.15 -0.13
C GLY A 188 -5.31 14.84 1.37
N SER A 189 -4.11 14.83 1.96
CA SER A 189 -3.93 14.61 3.41
C SER A 189 -4.63 15.69 4.25
N ILE A 190 -4.56 16.95 3.84
CA ILE A 190 -5.22 18.08 4.53
C ILE A 190 -6.75 17.90 4.51
N THR A 191 -7.31 17.48 3.37
CA THR A 191 -8.76 17.25 3.23
C THR A 191 -9.23 16.12 4.16
N SER A 192 -8.45 15.05 4.27
CA SER A 192 -8.75 13.96 5.21
C SER A 192 -8.65 14.38 6.69
N SER A 193 -7.70 15.25 7.04
CA SER A 193 -7.53 15.80 8.40
C SER A 193 -8.65 16.79 8.80
N SER A 194 -9.20 17.53 7.85
CA SER A 194 -10.31 18.46 8.10
C SER A 194 -11.63 17.75 8.42
N SER A 195 -11.76 16.47 8.04
CA SER A 195 -12.90 15.60 8.41
C SER A 195 -12.83 15.12 9.86
N PHE A 196 -11.71 15.33 10.57
CA PHE A 196 -11.55 15.02 12.00
C PHE A 196 -11.99 16.16 12.92
N ASN A 197 -12.41 17.32 12.39
CA ASN A 197 -13.02 18.41 13.15
C ASN A 197 -14.55 18.37 13.08
N PHE A 198 -15.15 17.24 13.44
CA PHE A 198 -16.56 17.23 13.86
C PHE A 198 -16.62 17.28 15.39
N SER A 199 -17.09 18.44 15.84
CA SER A 199 -17.41 18.92 17.18
C SER A 199 -17.65 17.86 18.26
N VAL A 200 -16.94 18.05 19.38
CA VAL A 200 -17.33 17.64 20.74
C VAL A 200 -18.66 18.26 21.12
#